data_AF-A0A2T3B4F1-F1
#
_entry.id   AF-A0A2T3B4F1-F1
#
_cell.length_a   1.000
_cell.length_b   1.000
_cell.length_c   1.000
_cell.angle_alpha   90.00
_cell.angle_beta   90.00
_cell.angle_gamma   90.00
#
_symmetry.space_group_name_H-M   'P 1'
#
loop_
_entity.id
_entity.type
_entity.pdbx_description
1 polymer ?
#
loop_
_entity_poly.entity_id
_entity_poly.type
_entity_poly.pdbx_seq_one_letter_code
_entity_poly.pdbx_strand_id
1 'polypeptide(L)'
;MSLHHLGIAHFPVLHQQFSSPTASASPPVQDVTQDNMDVLLERLNDLVLRISENTSSSLDDRTVTAIHSEVDRIEVLVKKGEKHQQSGHVRGKDSRESKGPTDAGDDVFWGPLTPTRKVKMRLPGTSANPSLSSPRNAPRVPTSRAVEIAGAAEELASSLATTVAELQTRIQESDHIHDLLITRAEKAAQRIIYLEDRIAEIREDCLEANQSELRFLRIQLQAIEAQCSVYIPRDTDEELMRSIRNWKIDWEDIDRRSKARRTKNNSPLATVGYSRSPGGS
;
A
#
# COMPACT_ATOMS: atom_id res chain seq x y z
N MET A 1 -42.65 -20.97 50.91
CA MET A 1 -41.24 -20.52 50.77
C MET A 1 -41.03 -20.18 49.31
N SER A 2 -40.83 -18.89 49.04
CA SER A 2 -40.84 -18.29 47.70
C SER A 2 -39.48 -18.47 47.01
N LEU A 3 -39.50 -18.89 45.74
CA LEU A 3 -38.32 -18.98 44.88
C LEU A 3 -38.37 -17.83 43.89
N HIS A 4 -37.41 -16.90 43.98
CA HIS A 4 -37.13 -15.97 42.90
C HIS A 4 -35.63 -15.72 42.74
N HIS A 5 -35.26 -15.52 41.47
CA HIS A 5 -34.06 -14.86 40.93
C HIS A 5 -32.82 -15.71 40.66
N LEU A 6 -32.80 -16.33 39.47
CA LEU A 6 -31.62 -16.30 38.60
C LEU A 6 -32.09 -15.88 37.20
N GLY A 7 -31.79 -14.63 36.85
CA GLY A 7 -32.07 -14.06 35.53
C GLY A 7 -31.08 -14.62 34.50
N ILE A 8 -31.56 -15.51 33.65
CA ILE A 8 -30.88 -15.89 32.40
C ILE A 8 -31.59 -15.11 31.30
N ALA A 9 -30.88 -14.15 30.71
CA ALA A 9 -31.38 -13.39 29.58
C ALA A 9 -31.59 -14.34 28.39
N HIS A 10 -32.83 -14.39 27.92
CA HIS A 10 -33.32 -15.20 26.81
C HIS A 10 -32.98 -14.47 25.49
N PHE A 11 -31.99 -14.94 24.74
CA PHE A 11 -31.71 -14.44 23.39
C PHE A 11 -32.51 -15.26 22.36
N PRO A 12 -33.39 -14.65 21.54
CA PRO A 12 -34.06 -15.37 20.48
C PRO A 12 -33.07 -15.65 19.33
N VAL A 13 -32.92 -16.93 18.99
CA VAL A 13 -32.23 -17.39 17.78
C VAL A 13 -33.15 -17.09 16.59
N LEU A 14 -32.76 -16.11 15.76
CA LEU A 14 -33.39 -15.91 14.45
C LEU A 14 -32.83 -16.94 13.48
N HIS A 15 -33.67 -17.91 13.09
CA HIS A 15 -33.45 -18.77 11.92
C HIS A 15 -33.46 -17.90 10.66
N GLN A 16 -32.28 -17.50 10.18
CA GLN A 16 -32.14 -16.91 8.85
C GLN A 16 -31.94 -18.05 7.85
N GLN A 17 -33.05 -18.49 7.25
CA GLN A 17 -33.03 -19.37 6.09
C GLN A 17 -32.47 -18.58 4.89
N PHE A 18 -31.24 -18.88 4.50
CA PHE A 18 -30.72 -18.49 3.19
C PHE A 18 -30.74 -19.70 2.27
N SER A 19 -31.70 -19.70 1.36
CA SER A 19 -31.72 -20.57 0.20
C SER A 19 -30.60 -20.16 -0.76
N SER A 20 -29.78 -21.13 -1.17
CA SER A 20 -28.77 -20.97 -2.22
C SER A 20 -29.43 -20.83 -3.59
N PRO A 21 -28.99 -19.90 -4.46
CA PRO A 21 -29.11 -20.09 -5.89
C PRO A 21 -27.91 -20.91 -6.38
N THR A 22 -28.19 -22.07 -6.95
CA THR A 22 -27.27 -22.85 -7.77
C THR A 22 -26.91 -22.02 -9.01
N ALA A 23 -25.73 -21.42 -9.03
CA ALA A 23 -25.15 -20.84 -10.23
C ALA A 23 -24.13 -21.82 -10.81
N SER A 24 -24.53 -22.38 -11.96
CA SER A 24 -23.74 -23.15 -12.92
C SER A 24 -22.24 -22.83 -12.91
N ALA A 25 -21.46 -23.89 -12.68
CA ALA A 25 -20.02 -23.91 -12.85
C ALA A 25 -19.63 -23.44 -14.26
N SER A 26 -18.72 -22.47 -14.31
CA SER A 26 -17.89 -22.17 -15.49
C SER A 26 -16.45 -22.54 -15.11
N PRO A 27 -15.69 -23.26 -15.96
CA PRO A 27 -14.36 -23.71 -15.60
C PRO A 27 -13.40 -22.51 -15.47
N PRO A 28 -12.40 -22.57 -14.56
CA PRO A 28 -11.39 -21.54 -14.46
C PRO A 28 -10.51 -21.61 -15.71
N VAL A 29 -10.55 -20.56 -16.53
CA VAL A 29 -9.49 -20.32 -17.50
C VAL A 29 -8.23 -20.12 -16.67
N GLN A 30 -7.34 -21.10 -16.76
CA GLN A 30 -6.10 -21.17 -16.00
C GLN A 30 -5.33 -19.86 -16.08
N ASP A 31 -4.82 -19.53 -14.91
CA ASP A 31 -4.01 -18.39 -14.52
C ASP A 31 -2.58 -18.47 -15.09
N VAL A 32 -2.44 -18.87 -16.36
CA VAL A 32 -1.15 -19.04 -17.04
C VAL A 32 -0.36 -17.72 -17.01
N THR A 33 -1.05 -16.59 -16.97
CA THR A 33 -0.43 -15.26 -16.86
C THR A 33 0.18 -14.98 -15.49
N GLN A 34 -0.35 -15.57 -14.42
CA GLN A 34 0.11 -15.34 -13.05
C GLN A 34 1.28 -16.26 -12.68
N ASP A 35 1.25 -17.52 -13.11
CA ASP A 35 2.42 -18.41 -13.00
C ASP A 35 3.62 -17.84 -13.77
N ASN A 36 3.39 -17.24 -14.95
CA ASN A 36 4.44 -16.57 -15.72
C ASN A 36 4.97 -15.29 -15.03
N MET A 37 4.14 -14.62 -14.23
CA MET A 37 4.54 -13.44 -13.46
C MET A 37 5.36 -13.83 -12.24
N ASP A 38 4.98 -14.91 -11.54
CA ASP A 38 5.71 -15.42 -10.38
C ASP A 38 7.09 -15.93 -10.77
N VAL A 39 7.21 -16.65 -11.90
CA VAL A 39 8.50 -17.07 -12.47
C VAL A 39 9.36 -15.86 -12.89
N LEU A 40 8.74 -14.78 -13.38
CA LEU A 40 9.45 -13.54 -13.72
C LEU A 40 9.99 -12.85 -12.46
N LEU A 41 9.19 -12.78 -11.39
CA LEU A 41 9.59 -12.20 -10.11
C LEU A 41 10.73 -12.99 -9.45
N GLU A 42 10.65 -14.32 -9.46
CA GLU A 42 11.72 -15.20 -8.97
C GLU A 42 13.02 -14.96 -9.75
N ARG A 43 12.95 -14.92 -11.09
CA ARG A 43 14.13 -14.67 -11.93
C ARG A 43 14.72 -13.28 -11.75
N LEU A 44 13.90 -12.26 -11.56
CA LEU A 44 14.36 -10.89 -11.27
C LEU A 44 15.07 -10.83 -9.92
N ASN A 45 14.54 -11.51 -8.91
CA ASN A 45 15.17 -11.59 -7.60
C ASN A 45 16.53 -12.31 -7.67
N ASP A 46 16.61 -13.42 -8.41
CA ASP A 46 17.87 -14.13 -8.66
C ASP A 46 18.91 -13.27 -9.41
N LEU A 47 18.46 -12.37 -10.28
CA LEU A 47 19.35 -11.43 -10.97
C LEU A 47 19.86 -10.34 -10.02
N VAL A 48 18.99 -9.81 -9.15
CA VAL A 48 19.39 -8.83 -8.13
C VAL A 48 20.40 -9.43 -7.15
N LEU A 49 20.16 -10.67 -6.70
CA LEU A 49 21.10 -11.39 -5.83
C LEU A 49 22.44 -11.63 -6.52
N ARG A 50 22.45 -12.06 -7.80
CA ARG A 50 23.69 -12.24 -8.57
C ARG A 50 24.44 -10.93 -8.83
N ILE A 51 23.74 -9.83 -9.05
CA ILE A 51 24.39 -8.50 -9.20
C ILE A 51 24.99 -8.08 -7.85
N SER A 52 24.29 -8.30 -6.75
CA SER A 52 24.76 -8.01 -5.39
C SER A 52 26.00 -8.82 -5.01
N GLU A 53 25.98 -10.14 -5.26
CA GLU A 53 27.13 -11.03 -5.01
C GLU A 53 28.33 -10.68 -5.90
N ASN A 54 28.11 -10.38 -7.18
CA ASN A 54 29.15 -9.99 -8.12
C ASN A 54 29.65 -8.54 -7.93
N THR A 55 29.00 -7.72 -7.11
CA THR A 55 29.49 -6.37 -6.76
C THR A 55 30.80 -6.45 -5.96
N SER A 56 31.09 -7.61 -5.33
CA SER A 56 32.38 -7.88 -4.68
C SER A 56 33.54 -8.04 -5.69
N SER A 57 33.25 -8.37 -6.95
CA SER A 57 34.20 -8.43 -8.06
C SER A 57 33.81 -7.39 -9.11
N SER A 58 34.14 -6.11 -8.85
CA SER A 58 34.01 -4.94 -9.75
C SER A 58 33.33 -5.25 -11.09
N LEU A 59 32.00 -5.25 -11.13
CA LEU A 59 31.27 -5.36 -12.39
C LEU A 59 31.69 -4.19 -13.28
N ASP A 60 32.13 -4.49 -14.50
CA ASP A 60 32.57 -3.47 -15.44
C ASP A 60 31.46 -2.45 -15.65
N ASP A 61 31.78 -1.16 -15.55
CA ASP A 61 30.85 -0.03 -15.75
C ASP A 61 30.07 -0.13 -17.08
N ARG A 62 30.69 -0.77 -18.08
CA ARG A 62 30.06 -1.11 -19.37
C ARG A 62 28.92 -2.12 -19.25
N THR A 63 29.05 -3.12 -18.38
CA THR A 63 28.00 -4.11 -18.11
C THR A 63 26.85 -3.49 -17.32
N VAL A 64 27.16 -2.60 -16.37
CA VAL A 64 26.16 -1.85 -15.60
C VAL A 64 25.36 -0.93 -16.54
N THR A 65 26.04 -0.17 -17.41
CA THR A 65 25.40 0.68 -18.43
C THR A 65 24.53 -0.14 -19.39
N ALA A 66 24.98 -1.34 -19.80
CA ALA A 66 24.19 -2.22 -20.64
C ALA A 66 22.93 -2.74 -19.93
N ILE A 67 23.04 -3.10 -18.64
CA ILE A 67 21.89 -3.50 -17.81
C ILE A 67 20.88 -2.36 -17.71
N HIS A 68 21.32 -1.13 -17.41
CA HIS A 68 20.44 0.04 -17.41
C HIS A 68 19.72 0.22 -18.74
N SER A 69 20.43 0.12 -19.86
CA SER A 69 19.80 0.26 -21.19
C SER A 69 18.75 -0.81 -21.50
N GLU A 70 18.90 -2.01 -20.94
CA GLU A 70 17.93 -3.10 -21.10
C GLU A 70 16.73 -2.92 -20.14
N VAL A 71 16.97 -2.41 -18.93
CA VAL A 71 15.92 -2.01 -17.98
C VAL A 71 15.05 -0.89 -18.58
N ASP A 72 15.64 0.11 -19.22
CA ASP A 72 14.92 1.18 -19.92
C ASP A 72 14.02 0.61 -21.04
N ARG A 73 14.51 -0.40 -21.78
CA ARG A 73 13.70 -1.09 -22.80
C ARG A 73 12.53 -1.85 -22.20
N ILE A 74 12.74 -2.54 -21.07
CA ILE A 74 11.67 -3.24 -20.34
C ILE A 74 10.64 -2.22 -19.83
N GLU A 75 11.07 -1.09 -19.30
CA GLU A 75 10.18 -0.02 -18.84
C GLU A 75 9.32 0.54 -19.99
N VAL A 76 9.91 0.73 -21.18
CA VAL A 76 9.17 1.14 -22.39
C VAL A 76 8.16 0.07 -22.81
N LEU A 77 8.50 -1.22 -22.72
CA LEU A 77 7.59 -2.32 -23.06
C LEU A 77 6.43 -2.43 -22.06
N VAL A 78 6.68 -2.28 -20.76
CA VAL A 78 5.65 -2.26 -19.72
C VAL A 78 4.70 -1.07 -19.92
N LYS A 79 5.25 0.13 -20.12
CA LYS A 79 4.46 1.35 -20.44
C LYS A 79 3.66 1.22 -21.74
N LYS A 80 4.17 0.47 -22.73
CA LYS A 80 3.46 0.21 -23.99
C LYS A 80 2.34 -0.82 -23.83
N GLY A 81 2.54 -1.82 -22.96
CA GLY A 81 1.51 -2.79 -22.56
C GLY A 81 0.33 -2.14 -21.84
N GLU A 82 0.60 -1.17 -20.96
CA GLU A 82 -0.42 -0.37 -20.28
C GLU A 82 -1.27 0.46 -21.27
N LYS A 83 -0.65 1.04 -22.31
CA LYS A 83 -1.37 1.80 -23.35
C LYS A 83 -2.28 0.93 -24.23
N HIS A 84 -2.01 -0.36 -24.39
CA HIS A 84 -2.89 -1.28 -25.13
C HIS A 84 -4.09 -1.75 -24.31
N GLN A 85 -3.98 -1.83 -22.97
CA GLN A 85 -5.13 -2.11 -22.11
C GLN A 85 -6.02 -0.88 -21.84
N GLN A 86 -5.48 0.33 -22.00
CA GLN A 86 -6.22 1.58 -21.80
C GLN A 86 -6.92 2.13 -23.06
N SER A 87 -6.80 1.48 -24.23
CA SER A 87 -7.43 1.93 -25.50
C SER A 87 -8.87 1.43 -25.69
N GLY A 88 -9.61 1.26 -24.59
CA GLY A 88 -10.99 0.76 -24.57
C GLY A 88 -12.02 1.73 -23.99
N HIS A 89 -11.74 3.03 -23.86
CA HIS A 89 -12.78 4.02 -23.62
C HIS A 89 -12.30 5.44 -23.91
N VAL A 90 -13.22 6.24 -24.47
CA VAL A 90 -13.18 7.71 -24.67
C VAL A 90 -12.80 8.20 -26.07
N ARG A 91 -13.88 8.51 -26.78
CA ARG A 91 -14.04 9.41 -27.92
C ARG A 91 -13.85 10.87 -27.48
N GLY A 92 -13.10 11.65 -28.25
CA GLY A 92 -12.99 13.12 -28.14
C GLY A 92 -11.54 13.58 -28.31
N LYS A 93 -11.04 13.72 -29.54
CA LYS A 93 -11.07 14.91 -30.41
C LYS A 93 -9.89 15.88 -30.14
N ASP A 94 -9.05 15.98 -31.19
CA ASP A 94 -8.21 17.09 -31.65
C ASP A 94 -6.83 17.40 -31.02
N SER A 95 -5.81 17.05 -31.83
CA SER A 95 -4.80 17.97 -32.41
C SER A 95 -3.38 18.07 -31.84
N ARG A 96 -2.45 17.75 -32.76
CA ARG A 96 -1.14 18.36 -33.07
C ARG A 96 0.12 18.00 -32.27
N GLU A 97 0.94 17.19 -32.96
CA GLU A 97 2.39 17.32 -33.24
C GLU A 97 3.25 18.27 -32.38
N SER A 98 4.33 17.71 -31.80
CA SER A 98 5.70 18.19 -32.03
C SER A 98 6.74 17.15 -31.61
N LYS A 99 7.83 17.05 -32.38
CA LYS A 99 8.99 16.15 -32.24
C LYS A 99 10.16 16.86 -31.51
N GLY A 100 10.68 16.22 -30.46
CA GLY A 100 12.09 16.19 -29.98
C GLY A 100 12.75 17.47 -29.42
N PRO A 101 13.95 17.39 -28.78
CA PRO A 101 14.79 16.22 -28.51
C PRO A 101 15.09 15.98 -27.01
N THR A 102 15.64 14.80 -26.75
CA THR A 102 16.29 14.30 -25.53
C THR A 102 17.45 15.20 -25.07
N ASP A 103 17.47 15.55 -23.78
CA ASP A 103 18.68 15.80 -23.01
C ASP A 103 18.55 15.12 -21.65
N ALA A 104 19.66 14.52 -21.22
CA ALA A 104 19.74 13.56 -20.13
C ALA A 104 19.89 14.24 -18.76
N GLY A 105 19.34 13.59 -17.74
CA GLY A 105 19.75 13.77 -16.34
C GLY A 105 19.06 14.91 -15.60
N ASP A 106 17.92 14.63 -14.98
CA ASP A 106 17.61 15.08 -13.62
C ASP A 106 16.30 14.42 -13.17
N ASP A 107 16.44 13.29 -12.48
CA ASP A 107 15.39 12.71 -11.65
C ASP A 107 15.05 13.68 -10.51
N VAL A 108 14.05 14.52 -10.73
CA VAL A 108 13.44 15.34 -9.67
C VAL A 108 11.94 15.07 -9.68
N PHE A 109 11.58 13.87 -9.23
CA PHE A 109 10.19 13.39 -9.24
C PHE A 109 9.45 13.62 -7.90
N TRP A 110 10.11 13.89 -6.75
CA TRP A 110 9.40 14.06 -5.46
C TRP A 110 9.99 15.09 -4.46
N GLY A 111 10.57 16.19 -4.92
CA GLY A 111 10.99 17.30 -4.04
C GLY A 111 10.09 18.52 -4.18
N PRO A 112 9.74 19.27 -3.10
CA PRO A 112 9.11 20.56 -3.25
C PRO A 112 10.05 21.48 -4.03
N LEU A 113 9.52 22.15 -5.06
CA LEU A 113 10.25 23.16 -5.84
C LEU A 113 10.61 24.34 -4.91
N THR A 114 11.74 24.24 -4.24
CA THR A 114 12.30 25.37 -3.49
C THR A 114 12.76 26.45 -4.49
N PRO A 115 12.57 27.75 -4.18
CA PRO A 115 12.85 28.85 -5.11
C PRO A 115 14.35 29.18 -5.25
N THR A 116 15.24 28.23 -4.96
CA THR A 116 16.70 28.41 -4.99
C THR A 116 17.39 27.68 -6.14
N ARG A 117 16.67 27.35 -7.23
CA ARG A 117 17.34 27.00 -8.49
C ARG A 117 18.07 28.25 -8.98
N LYS A 118 19.41 28.24 -8.93
CA LYS A 118 20.28 29.33 -9.37
C LYS A 118 20.10 29.57 -10.86
N VAL A 119 19.07 30.34 -11.24
CA VAL A 119 18.95 30.90 -12.58
C VAL A 119 20.11 31.86 -12.72
N LYS A 120 21.11 31.50 -13.53
CA LYS A 120 22.12 32.46 -14.01
C LYS A 120 21.39 33.46 -14.90
N MET A 121 20.80 34.48 -14.29
CA MET A 121 20.39 35.71 -14.97
C MET A 121 21.66 36.33 -15.55
N ARG A 122 21.86 36.20 -16.87
CA ARG A 122 22.80 37.07 -17.59
C ARG A 122 22.18 38.47 -17.59
N LEU A 123 22.57 39.27 -16.60
CA LEU A 123 22.36 40.72 -16.63
C LEU A 123 23.00 41.28 -17.91
N PRO A 124 22.34 42.20 -18.63
CA PRO A 124 22.99 42.96 -19.70
C PRO A 124 24.22 43.66 -19.12
N GLY A 125 25.40 43.30 -19.60
CA GLY A 125 26.66 43.89 -19.15
C GLY A 125 26.63 45.40 -19.41
N THR A 126 26.58 46.18 -18.34
CA THR A 126 26.84 47.62 -18.40
C THR A 126 28.32 47.80 -18.68
N SER A 127 28.64 47.96 -19.96
CA SER A 127 29.94 48.47 -20.40
C SER A 127 30.12 49.87 -19.80
N ALA A 128 30.85 49.95 -18.69
CA ALA A 128 31.25 51.20 -18.08
C ALA A 128 32.41 51.79 -18.91
N ASN A 129 32.08 52.70 -19.81
CA ASN A 129 33.05 53.59 -20.44
C ASN A 129 32.49 55.03 -20.36
N PRO A 130 33.05 55.93 -19.52
CA PRO A 130 32.54 57.28 -19.38
C PRO A 130 33.20 58.17 -20.43
N SER A 131 32.84 58.03 -21.70
CA SER A 131 33.04 59.10 -22.66
C SER A 131 31.87 60.08 -22.52
N LEU A 132 32.14 61.22 -21.87
CA LEU A 132 31.31 62.41 -21.87
C LEU A 132 31.09 62.92 -23.32
N SER A 133 30.16 62.30 -24.03
CA SER A 133 29.56 62.85 -25.23
C SER A 133 28.05 62.89 -25.01
N SER A 134 27.57 64.10 -24.75
CA SER A 134 26.16 64.49 -24.70
C SER A 134 25.26 63.63 -25.62
N PRO A 135 24.31 62.84 -25.09
CA PRO A 135 23.30 62.19 -25.93
C PRO A 135 22.21 63.22 -26.23
N ARG A 136 22.46 64.09 -27.20
CA ARG A 136 21.40 64.86 -27.84
C ARG A 136 20.66 63.88 -28.75
N ASN A 137 19.46 63.50 -28.33
CA ASN A 137 18.50 62.59 -28.99
C ASN A 137 18.53 61.12 -28.50
N ALA A 138 18.24 60.92 -27.21
CA ALA A 138 17.53 59.71 -26.82
C ALA A 138 16.11 59.75 -27.43
N PRO A 139 15.56 58.63 -27.96
CA PRO A 139 14.18 58.59 -28.39
C PRO A 139 13.31 58.88 -27.16
N ARG A 140 12.72 60.07 -27.10
CA ARG A 140 11.73 60.41 -26.10
C ARG A 140 10.56 59.47 -26.35
N VAL A 141 10.42 58.43 -25.53
CA VAL A 141 9.21 57.61 -25.50
C VAL A 141 8.06 58.59 -25.39
N PRO A 142 7.12 58.60 -26.36
CA PRO A 142 6.02 59.56 -26.33
C PRO A 142 5.28 59.37 -25.00
N THR A 143 4.94 60.46 -24.33
CA THR A 143 4.38 60.46 -22.97
C THR A 143 3.18 59.54 -22.83
N SER A 144 2.38 59.38 -23.90
CA SER A 144 1.29 58.38 -24.01
C SER A 144 1.77 56.95 -23.78
N ARG A 145 2.84 56.53 -24.45
CA ARG A 145 3.39 55.17 -24.34
C ARG A 145 4.03 54.92 -22.97
N ALA A 146 4.58 55.96 -22.34
CA ALA A 146 5.09 55.84 -20.97
C ALA A 146 3.95 55.63 -19.95
N VAL A 147 2.80 56.31 -20.14
CA VAL A 147 1.60 56.12 -19.31
C VAL A 147 0.99 54.73 -19.53
N GLU A 148 0.91 54.25 -20.77
CA GLU A 148 0.46 52.89 -21.08
C GLU A 148 1.36 51.82 -20.43
N ILE A 149 2.69 52.00 -20.50
CA ILE A 149 3.64 51.08 -19.86
C ILE A 149 3.49 51.12 -18.34
N ALA A 150 3.31 52.30 -17.74
CA ALA A 150 3.08 52.44 -16.31
C ALA A 150 1.78 51.75 -15.87
N GLY A 151 0.69 51.93 -16.61
CA GLY A 151 -0.59 51.27 -16.34
C GLY A 151 -0.49 49.75 -16.48
N ALA A 152 0.16 49.24 -17.53
CA ALA A 152 0.39 47.81 -17.70
C ALA A 152 1.29 47.22 -16.60
N ALA A 153 2.28 47.98 -16.13
CA ALA A 153 3.13 47.57 -15.02
C ALA A 153 2.37 47.54 -13.68
N GLU A 154 1.45 48.49 -13.45
CA GLU A 154 0.59 48.52 -12.28
C GLU A 154 -0.44 47.38 -12.28
N GLU A 155 -1.05 47.10 -13.44
CA GLU A 155 -1.94 45.95 -13.63
C GLU A 155 -1.20 44.63 -13.37
N LEU A 156 0.00 44.46 -13.93
CA LEU A 156 0.85 43.30 -13.66
C LEU A 156 1.21 43.20 -12.17
N ALA A 157 1.58 44.31 -11.53
CA ALA A 157 1.89 44.34 -10.11
C ALA A 157 0.69 43.91 -9.26
N SER A 158 -0.52 44.35 -9.61
CA SER A 158 -1.74 43.94 -8.92
C SER A 158 -2.03 42.45 -9.09
N SER A 159 -1.85 41.90 -10.30
CA SER A 159 -2.02 40.48 -10.58
C SER A 159 -0.96 39.61 -9.89
N LEU A 160 0.28 40.08 -9.80
CA LEU A 160 1.33 39.41 -9.03
C LEU A 160 1.02 39.47 -7.53
N ALA A 161 0.48 40.58 -7.02
CA ALA A 161 0.08 40.68 -5.63
C ALA A 161 -1.06 39.71 -5.28
N THR A 162 -2.07 39.54 -6.15
CA THR A 162 -3.14 38.57 -5.93
C THR A 162 -2.63 37.13 -5.97
N THR A 163 -1.79 36.79 -6.95
CA THR A 163 -1.23 35.43 -7.04
C THR A 163 -0.32 35.11 -5.85
N VAL A 164 0.47 36.06 -5.35
CA VAL A 164 1.27 35.88 -4.13
C VAL A 164 0.37 35.62 -2.92
N ALA A 165 -0.72 36.38 -2.78
CA ALA A 165 -1.69 36.16 -1.69
C ALA A 165 -2.34 34.76 -1.78
N GLU A 166 -2.74 34.32 -2.98
CA GLU A 166 -3.28 32.98 -3.19
C GLU A 166 -2.28 31.86 -2.85
N LEU A 167 -1.02 32.03 -3.27
CA LEU A 167 0.04 31.07 -2.94
C LEU A 167 0.30 31.01 -1.44
N GLN A 168 0.27 32.14 -0.74
CA GLN A 168 0.39 32.16 0.73
C GLN A 168 -0.75 31.39 1.40
N THR A 169 -1.98 31.55 0.93
CA THR A 169 -3.12 30.77 1.43
C THR A 169 -2.91 29.27 1.18
N ARG A 170 -2.47 28.88 -0.02
CA ARG A 170 -2.19 27.47 -0.34
C ARG A 170 -1.06 26.88 0.50
N ILE A 171 -0.05 27.67 0.84
CA ILE A 171 1.03 27.23 1.73
C ILE A 171 0.45 26.95 3.13
N GLN A 172 -0.37 27.87 3.66
CA GLN A 172 -1.00 27.68 4.97
C GLN A 172 -1.93 26.45 4.99
N GLU A 173 -2.70 26.23 3.93
CA GLU A 173 -3.54 25.04 3.78
C GLU A 173 -2.68 23.76 3.70
N SER A 174 -1.58 23.80 2.95
CA SER A 174 -0.63 22.68 2.84
C SER A 174 0.00 22.34 4.19
N ASP A 175 0.45 23.35 4.95
CA ASP A 175 1.03 23.17 6.27
C ASP A 175 0.00 22.56 7.23
N HIS A 176 -1.24 23.06 7.20
CA HIS A 176 -2.32 22.51 8.01
C HIS A 176 -2.63 21.03 7.68
N ILE A 177 -2.67 20.68 6.38
CA ILE A 177 -2.86 19.29 5.94
C ILE A 177 -1.67 18.43 6.39
N HIS A 178 -0.45 18.95 6.29
CA HIS A 178 0.75 18.23 6.70
C HIS A 178 0.71 17.89 8.19
N ASP A 179 0.36 18.84 9.05
CA ASP A 179 0.17 18.62 10.48
C ASP A 179 -0.91 17.56 10.77
N LEU A 180 -2.01 17.60 10.04
CA LEU A 180 -3.08 16.60 10.16
C LEU A 180 -2.60 15.19 9.77
N LEU A 181 -1.77 15.09 8.74
CA LEU A 181 -1.20 13.81 8.29
C LEU A 181 -0.19 13.27 9.30
N ILE A 182 0.66 14.14 9.87
CA ILE A 182 1.59 13.76 10.95
C ILE A 182 0.81 13.20 12.14
N THR A 183 -0.17 13.94 12.65
CA THR A 183 -0.96 13.50 13.83
C THR A 183 -1.70 12.18 13.57
N ARG A 184 -2.22 11.98 12.35
CA ARG A 184 -2.85 10.71 11.97
C ARG A 184 -1.83 9.56 11.90
N ALA A 185 -0.66 9.80 11.33
CA ALA A 185 0.41 8.81 11.23
C ALA A 185 0.93 8.42 12.62
N GLU A 186 1.16 9.40 13.50
CA GLU A 186 1.58 9.18 14.89
C GLU A 186 0.55 8.35 15.66
N LYS A 187 -0.74 8.69 15.55
CA LYS A 187 -1.80 7.92 16.21
C LYS A 187 -1.91 6.50 15.69
N ALA A 188 -1.72 6.29 14.39
CA ALA A 188 -1.68 4.95 13.80
C ALA A 188 -0.47 4.16 14.31
N ALA A 189 0.71 4.78 14.36
CA ALA A 189 1.93 4.16 14.89
C ALA A 189 1.78 3.76 16.37
N GLN A 190 1.24 4.65 17.21
CA GLN A 190 0.93 4.35 18.61
C GLN A 190 -0.02 3.16 18.75
N ARG A 191 -1.01 3.07 17.87
CA ARG A 191 -1.95 1.94 17.87
C ARG A 191 -1.29 0.62 17.47
N ILE A 192 -0.39 0.65 16.49
CA ILE A 192 0.37 -0.53 16.07
C ILE A 192 1.22 -1.03 17.25
N ILE A 193 2.01 -0.15 17.86
CA ILE A 193 2.86 -0.49 19.01
C ILE A 193 2.03 -1.10 20.15
N TYR A 194 0.92 -0.47 20.53
CA TYR A 194 0.03 -0.99 21.57
C TYR A 194 -0.50 -2.40 21.24
N LEU A 195 -0.85 -2.65 19.98
CA LEU A 195 -1.36 -3.95 19.57
C LEU A 195 -0.25 -5.01 19.54
N GLU A 196 0.96 -4.64 19.13
CA GLU A 196 2.13 -5.51 19.15
C GLU A 196 2.48 -5.92 20.57
N ASP A 197 2.54 -4.96 21.51
CA ASP A 197 2.78 -5.22 22.94
C ASP A 197 1.72 -6.19 23.50
N ARG A 198 0.45 -5.96 23.18
CA ARG A 198 -0.64 -6.82 23.63
C ARG A 198 -0.61 -8.22 22.99
N ILE A 199 -0.16 -8.34 21.75
CA ILE A 199 0.05 -9.64 21.11
C ILE A 199 1.22 -10.37 21.79
N ALA A 200 2.30 -9.65 22.11
CA ALA A 200 3.45 -10.20 22.81
C ALA A 200 3.05 -10.71 24.21
N GLU A 201 2.32 -9.90 24.98
CA GLU A 201 1.78 -10.28 26.30
C GLU A 201 0.92 -11.56 26.22
N ILE A 202 0.00 -11.66 25.25
CA ILE A 202 -0.84 -12.85 25.08
C ILE A 202 0.00 -14.07 24.65
N ARG A 203 1.01 -13.85 23.79
CA ARG A 203 1.85 -14.94 23.25
C ARG A 203 2.81 -15.49 24.30
N GLU A 204 3.42 -14.63 25.10
CA GLU A 204 4.37 -15.05 26.12
C GLU A 204 3.57 -15.51 27.36
N ASP A 205 2.88 -14.61 28.03
CA ASP A 205 2.37 -14.87 29.38
C ASP A 205 1.21 -15.87 29.37
N CYS A 206 0.22 -15.67 28.51
CA CYS A 206 -0.98 -16.51 28.52
C CYS A 206 -0.73 -17.87 27.87
N LEU A 207 -0.05 -17.90 26.73
CA LEU A 207 0.14 -19.14 25.98
C LEU A 207 1.22 -20.02 26.62
N GLU A 208 2.32 -19.46 27.13
CA GLU A 208 3.32 -20.26 27.84
C GLU A 208 2.79 -20.80 29.17
N ALA A 209 2.06 -20.01 29.95
CA ALA A 209 1.42 -20.49 31.17
C ALA A 209 0.48 -21.67 30.89
N ASN A 210 -0.42 -21.52 29.91
CA ASN A 210 -1.33 -22.60 29.49
C ASN A 210 -0.57 -23.83 28.99
N GLN A 211 0.53 -23.65 28.25
CA GLN A 211 1.35 -24.78 27.81
C GLN A 211 2.02 -25.49 28.99
N SER A 212 2.53 -24.75 29.97
CA SER A 212 3.17 -25.31 31.15
C SER A 212 2.18 -26.10 32.01
N GLU A 213 0.96 -25.57 32.19
CA GLU A 213 -0.12 -26.24 32.90
C GLU A 213 -0.56 -27.52 32.17
N LEU A 214 -0.73 -27.48 30.84
CA LEU A 214 -1.05 -28.67 30.05
C LEU A 214 0.03 -29.75 30.16
N ARG A 215 1.31 -29.37 30.18
CA ARG A 215 2.42 -30.32 30.39
C ARG A 215 2.34 -30.93 31.80
N PHE A 216 2.09 -30.11 32.82
CA PHE A 216 1.93 -30.57 34.19
C PHE A 216 0.76 -31.56 34.34
N LEU A 217 -0.42 -31.22 33.80
CA LEU A 217 -1.60 -32.08 33.83
C LEU A 217 -1.36 -33.40 33.08
N ARG A 218 -0.63 -33.36 31.96
CA ARG A 218 -0.26 -34.58 31.23
C ARG A 218 0.65 -35.48 32.06
N ILE A 219 1.62 -34.92 32.77
CA ILE A 219 2.50 -35.68 33.68
C ILE A 219 1.68 -36.29 34.83
N GLN A 220 0.76 -35.52 35.43
CA GLN A 220 -0.13 -36.04 36.47
C GLN A 220 -1.00 -37.19 35.96
N LEU A 221 -1.60 -37.04 34.77
CA LEU A 221 -2.43 -38.08 34.17
C LEU A 221 -1.60 -39.34 33.90
N GLN A 222 -0.39 -39.21 33.36
CA GLN A 222 0.53 -40.33 33.13
C GLN A 222 0.94 -41.02 34.44
N ALA A 223 1.13 -40.25 35.51
CA ALA A 223 1.43 -40.81 36.83
C ALA A 223 0.24 -41.60 37.40
N ILE A 224 -0.98 -41.11 37.21
CA ILE A 224 -2.21 -41.83 37.60
C ILE A 224 -2.35 -43.09 36.74
N GLU A 225 -2.15 -43.00 35.43
CA GLU A 225 -2.20 -44.14 34.51
C GLU A 225 -1.23 -45.24 34.93
N ALA A 226 0.01 -44.88 35.28
CA ALA A 226 1.00 -45.82 35.79
C ALA A 226 0.53 -46.50 37.08
N GLN A 227 -0.07 -45.75 38.01
CA GLN A 227 -0.63 -46.29 39.26
C GLN A 227 -1.84 -47.21 39.00
N CYS A 228 -2.71 -46.83 38.07
CA CYS A 228 -3.92 -47.60 37.72
C CYS A 228 -3.63 -48.83 36.86
N SER A 229 -2.51 -48.87 36.13
CA SER A 229 -2.11 -50.00 35.27
C SER A 229 -1.95 -51.31 36.05
N VAL A 230 -1.73 -51.24 37.36
CA VAL A 230 -1.65 -52.39 38.27
C VAL A 230 -3.03 -52.98 38.57
N TYR A 231 -4.10 -52.18 38.46
CA TYR A 231 -5.45 -52.54 38.91
C TYR A 231 -6.45 -52.72 37.77
N ILE A 232 -6.19 -52.16 36.58
CA ILE A 232 -7.12 -52.18 35.43
C ILE A 232 -6.45 -52.93 34.25
N PRO A 233 -6.88 -54.16 33.94
CA PRO A 233 -6.47 -54.87 32.73
C PRO A 233 -6.83 -54.09 31.45
N ARG A 234 -5.99 -54.15 30.41
CA ARG A 234 -6.16 -53.33 29.19
C ARG A 234 -7.41 -53.61 28.35
N ASP A 235 -8.04 -54.76 28.55
CA ASP A 235 -9.17 -55.25 27.72
C ASP A 235 -10.52 -55.20 28.46
N THR A 236 -10.65 -54.43 29.53
CA THR A 236 -11.86 -54.50 30.39
C THR A 236 -13.11 -53.88 29.77
N ASP A 237 -12.99 -52.97 28.78
CA ASP A 237 -14.16 -52.32 28.19
C ASP A 237 -13.97 -51.96 26.70
N GLU A 238 -14.24 -52.94 25.84
CA GLU A 238 -14.21 -52.81 24.38
C GLU A 238 -15.22 -51.78 23.83
N GLU A 239 -16.33 -51.55 24.54
CA GLU A 239 -17.36 -50.59 24.12
C GLU A 239 -16.89 -49.16 24.35
N LEU A 240 -16.33 -48.89 25.53
CA LEU A 240 -15.69 -47.62 25.85
C LEU A 240 -14.50 -47.35 24.92
N MET A 241 -13.67 -48.36 24.62
CA MET A 241 -12.55 -48.21 23.69
C MET A 241 -13.00 -47.89 22.26
N ARG A 242 -14.17 -48.39 21.83
CA ARG A 242 -14.79 -47.99 20.56
C ARG A 242 -15.36 -46.57 20.61
N SER A 243 -16.02 -46.17 21.69
CA SER A 243 -16.59 -44.82 21.81
C SER A 243 -15.50 -43.74 21.88
N ILE A 244 -14.38 -44.00 22.57
CA ILE A 244 -13.19 -43.13 22.59
C ILE A 244 -12.60 -42.98 21.18
N ARG A 245 -12.47 -44.10 20.43
CA ARG A 245 -11.97 -44.07 19.05
C ARG A 245 -12.87 -43.25 18.14
N ASN A 246 -14.19 -43.45 18.23
CA ASN A 246 -15.15 -42.67 17.44
C ASN A 246 -15.09 -41.19 17.80
N TRP A 247 -15.08 -40.85 19.09
CA TRP A 247 -14.96 -39.47 19.56
C TRP A 247 -13.67 -38.80 19.05
N LYS A 248 -12.55 -39.54 19.03
CA LYS A 248 -11.28 -39.03 18.49
C LYS A 248 -11.39 -38.69 17.00
N ILE A 249 -12.02 -39.56 16.21
CA ILE A 249 -12.26 -39.31 14.78
C ILE A 249 -13.16 -38.08 14.60
N ASP A 250 -14.26 -37.99 15.35
CA ASP A 250 -15.18 -36.87 15.29
C ASP A 250 -14.50 -35.56 15.67
N TRP A 251 -13.64 -35.60 16.70
CA TRP A 251 -12.85 -34.45 17.13
C TRP A 251 -11.84 -34.01 16.07
N GLU A 252 -11.11 -34.95 15.46
CA GLU A 252 -10.15 -34.66 14.39
C GLU A 252 -10.83 -33.98 13.19
N ASP A 253 -12.06 -34.38 12.87
CA ASP A 253 -12.87 -33.76 11.82
C ASP A 253 -13.36 -32.35 12.23
N ILE A 254 -13.79 -32.16 13.48
CA ILE A 254 -14.11 -30.83 14.03
C ILE A 254 -12.89 -29.90 14.01
N ASP A 255 -11.72 -30.38 14.43
CA ASP A 255 -10.47 -29.61 14.44
C ASP A 255 -10.05 -29.22 13.02
N ARG A 256 -10.11 -30.15 12.08
CA ARG A 256 -9.86 -29.89 10.64
C ARG A 256 -10.77 -28.80 10.10
N ARG A 257 -12.08 -28.89 10.33
CA ARG A 257 -13.05 -27.86 9.91
C ARG A 257 -12.79 -26.52 10.58
N SER A 258 -12.41 -26.53 11.85
CA SER A 258 -12.12 -25.30 12.60
C SER A 258 -10.87 -24.60 12.09
N LYS A 259 -9.81 -25.35 11.78
CA LYS A 259 -8.60 -24.84 11.13
C LYS A 259 -8.90 -24.26 9.76
N ALA A 260 -9.70 -24.95 8.93
CA ALA A 260 -10.12 -24.46 7.62
C ALA A 260 -10.93 -23.15 7.68
N ARG A 261 -11.76 -22.96 8.72
CA ARG A 261 -12.46 -21.68 8.93
C ARG A 261 -11.52 -20.55 9.33
N ARG A 262 -10.50 -20.82 10.16
CA ARG A 262 -9.52 -19.82 10.59
C ARG A 262 -8.61 -19.37 9.45
N THR A 263 -8.18 -20.29 8.58
CA THR A 263 -7.40 -19.93 7.39
C THR A 263 -8.21 -19.11 6.39
N LYS A 264 -9.50 -19.41 6.23
CA LYS A 264 -10.43 -18.63 5.38
C LYS A 264 -10.65 -17.20 5.89
N ASN A 265 -10.65 -16.98 7.20
CA ASN A 265 -10.85 -15.65 7.80
C ASN A 265 -9.58 -14.81 7.88
N ASN A 266 -8.39 -15.43 7.83
CA ASN A 266 -7.10 -14.74 7.82
C ASN A 266 -6.58 -14.44 6.40
N SER A 267 -7.36 -14.68 5.34
CA SER A 267 -6.97 -14.22 4.00
C SER A 267 -7.14 -12.70 3.91
N PRO A 268 -6.10 -11.94 3.52
CA PRO A 268 -6.16 -10.49 3.51
C PRO A 268 -7.18 -10.01 2.46
N LEU A 269 -8.16 -9.23 2.91
CA LEU A 269 -9.02 -8.33 2.12
C LEU A 269 -9.56 -8.89 0.78
N ALA A 270 -10.70 -9.58 0.86
CA ALA A 270 -11.67 -9.51 -0.22
C ALA A 270 -12.24 -8.08 -0.26
N THR A 271 -11.73 -7.28 -1.19
CA THR A 271 -12.23 -5.95 -1.56
C THR A 271 -13.72 -6.04 -1.93
N VAL A 272 -14.61 -5.69 -0.99
CA VAL A 272 -16.05 -5.55 -1.25
C VAL A 272 -16.29 -4.14 -1.81
N GLY A 273 -16.32 -4.04 -3.14
CA GLY A 273 -16.85 -2.89 -3.85
C GLY A 273 -18.37 -2.86 -3.75
N TYR A 274 -18.92 -1.79 -3.16
CA TYR A 274 -20.34 -1.50 -3.16
C TYR A 274 -20.80 -1.11 -4.58
N SER A 275 -21.56 -1.97 -5.27
CA SER A 275 -22.32 -1.60 -6.47
C SER A 275 -23.78 -1.35 -6.11
N ARG A 276 -24.19 -0.08 -6.16
CA ARG A 276 -25.59 0.37 -6.06
C ARG A 276 -26.26 0.17 -7.43
N SER A 277 -27.22 -0.76 -7.51
CA SER A 277 -28.03 -0.97 -8.72
C SER A 277 -28.93 0.23 -9.00
N PRO A 278 -29.08 0.69 -10.26
CA PRO A 278 -30.21 1.51 -10.67
C PRO A 278 -31.40 0.60 -10.98
N GLY A 279 -32.54 0.90 -10.34
CA GLY A 279 -33.82 0.29 -10.62
C GLY A 279 -34.27 0.57 -12.06
N GLY A 280 -34.84 -0.46 -12.68
CA GLY A 280 -35.33 -0.42 -14.04
C GLY A 280 -36.74 0.13 -14.19
N SER A 281 -36.98 0.52 -15.44
CA SER A 281 -38.24 0.62 -16.19
C SER A 281 -39.20 1.75 -15.85
#